data_AF-A0A7U7B064-F1
#
_entry.id   AF-A0A7U7B064-F1
#
_cell.length_a   1.000
_cell.length_b   1.000
_cell.length_c   1.000
_cell.angle_alpha   90.00
_cell.angle_beta   90.00
_cell.angle_gamma   90.00
#
_symmetry.space_group_name_H-M   'P 1'
#
loop_
_entity.id
_entity.type
_entity.pdbx_description
1 polymer ?
#
loop_
_entity_poly.entity_id
_entity_poly.type
_entity_poly.pdbx_seq_one_letter_code
_entity_poly.pdbx_strand_id
1 'polypeptide(L)'
;MVRFERLDLEVIAYHETHTVHQYDWEVGFHCWMLPKGDYAVARCHVPENDIVDEHGQLLPELDWALQDLYIRIPDKVLRLASHCTAHQWLALEAMRHVPRFDSFLAQEIKGAGVNFILAVWELGEAKRLSDRTRATLNRRMMSEDRISLLRDLTGSEDVNRATLKLITKADDVDINAEFLHGIIGLSANSSARKATLALPRMSSWLLDGLVDVPPWLQLPALARIMEADHIGGYEIEEIITPVIRNCDEATQDRIVRSLSTAKTWDEVEDRLIRWQEKLEPDSRFPKPPIPGTDLLRPIRSIHELQKEGWQMCHCVGNITYVSQAMDGRSYFYRWIGEERATVELYPHFPTRRWKLCNALGCNNQTLKPETMAAIKAVLAKQLPPPPIDTYVAGAGFWLTLEERSNLRWNTQLDFRREPSPQGKEETIALYLPGGAKIGYLPKVEAAMLIQQSDQGKRFSIVIKNDERNGDTLSVSIMEEEAQAPDKAA
;
A
#
# COMPACT_ATOMS: atom_id res chain seq x y z
N MET A 1 -29.59 -25.44 11.54
CA MET A 1 -28.56 -26.16 10.76
C MET A 1 -27.30 -25.29 10.82
N VAL A 2 -26.45 -25.53 11.82
CA VAL A 2 -25.22 -24.76 12.06
C VAL A 2 -24.14 -25.32 11.13
N ARG A 3 -23.57 -24.51 10.24
CA ARG A 3 -22.42 -24.90 9.41
C ARG A 3 -21.17 -24.79 10.28
N PHE A 4 -20.48 -25.92 10.50
CA PHE A 4 -19.16 -25.96 11.12
C PHE A 4 -18.10 -25.87 10.02
N GLU A 5 -17.32 -24.78 10.00
CA GLU A 5 -16.17 -24.64 9.11
C GLU A 5 -15.01 -25.57 9.54
N ARG A 6 -14.08 -25.84 8.61
CA ARG A 6 -12.98 -26.82 8.74
C ARG A 6 -12.09 -26.53 9.96
N LEU A 7 -11.67 -27.60 10.66
CA LEU A 7 -10.67 -27.57 11.76
C LEU A 7 -9.34 -28.03 11.18
N ASP A 8 -8.23 -27.38 11.54
CA ASP A 8 -6.85 -27.83 11.30
C ASP A 8 -6.24 -28.35 12.63
N LEU A 9 -5.78 -29.61 12.68
CA LEU A 9 -5.19 -30.25 13.88
C LEU A 9 -3.97 -31.14 13.51
N GLU A 10 -2.89 -31.06 14.31
CA GLU A 10 -1.67 -31.92 14.29
C GLU A 10 -1.59 -32.79 15.58
N VAL A 11 -1.02 -34.01 15.53
CA VAL A 11 -1.04 -35.02 16.62
C VAL A 11 0.35 -35.52 17.05
N ILE A 12 0.58 -35.68 18.36
CA ILE A 12 1.73 -36.37 19.01
C ILE A 12 1.18 -37.34 20.10
N ALA A 13 1.71 -38.57 20.26
CA ALA A 13 1.13 -39.64 21.09
C ALA A 13 2.08 -40.27 22.15
N TYR A 14 1.52 -40.67 23.33
CA TYR A 14 2.10 -41.59 24.36
C TYR A 14 0.99 -42.28 25.21
N HIS A 15 1.33 -43.37 25.93
CA HIS A 15 0.48 -44.57 26.21
C HIS A 15 0.40 -45.00 27.70
N GLU A 16 -0.75 -45.56 28.18
CA GLU A 16 -0.94 -46.67 29.17
C GLU A 16 -2.43 -46.89 29.59
N THR A 17 -2.81 -48.10 30.05
CA THR A 17 -4.13 -48.80 29.90
C THR A 17 -5.09 -48.85 31.13
N HIS A 18 -6.41 -49.13 30.92
CA HIS A 18 -7.32 -50.14 31.58
C HIS A 18 -8.85 -49.90 31.31
N THR A 19 -9.69 -50.96 31.27
CA THR A 19 -11.07 -51.07 30.69
C THR A 19 -12.26 -51.12 31.69
N VAL A 20 -13.46 -50.57 31.36
CA VAL A 20 -14.81 -50.89 31.95
C VAL A 20 -15.96 -50.58 30.92
N HIS A 21 -17.23 -50.93 31.16
CA HIS A 21 -18.42 -50.70 30.33
C HIS A 21 -19.55 -49.93 31.06
N GLN A 22 -20.06 -48.82 30.49
CA GLN A 22 -21.45 -48.26 30.52
C GLN A 22 -21.40 -46.77 30.13
N TYR A 23 -22.18 -46.34 29.13
CA TYR A 23 -22.05 -45.01 28.50
C TYR A 23 -23.11 -44.02 28.99
N ASP A 24 -22.76 -43.30 30.06
CA ASP A 24 -23.39 -42.05 30.46
C ASP A 24 -22.35 -40.94 30.27
N TRP A 25 -22.74 -39.79 29.74
CA TRP A 25 -21.82 -38.66 29.58
C TRP A 25 -21.26 -38.23 30.95
N GLU A 26 -22.02 -38.46 32.04
CA GLU A 26 -21.62 -38.21 33.44
C GLU A 26 -20.83 -39.36 34.08
N VAL A 27 -21.10 -40.63 33.72
CA VAL A 27 -20.39 -41.82 34.28
C VAL A 27 -19.08 -42.11 33.53
N GLY A 28 -18.81 -41.32 32.48
CA GLY A 28 -17.60 -41.40 31.70
C GLY A 28 -17.76 -42.37 30.54
N PHE A 29 -17.29 -41.94 29.36
CA PHE A 29 -16.92 -42.91 28.34
C PHE A 29 -15.80 -43.77 28.92
N HIS A 30 -16.11 -45.03 29.24
CA HIS A 30 -15.13 -46.09 29.19
C HIS A 30 -14.94 -46.63 27.75
N CYS A 31 -15.16 -45.80 26.73
CA CYS A 31 -14.38 -45.97 25.51
C CYS A 31 -12.99 -45.42 25.81
N TRP A 32 -12.13 -46.30 26.33
CA TRP A 32 -10.77 -46.26 25.85
C TRP A 32 -10.83 -46.77 24.41
N MET A 33 -10.39 -45.96 23.45
CA MET A 33 -9.70 -46.56 22.32
C MET A 33 -8.46 -47.23 22.92
N LEU A 34 -8.55 -48.53 23.16
CA LEU A 34 -7.36 -49.34 23.39
C LEU A 34 -6.72 -49.56 22.02
N PRO A 35 -5.41 -49.34 21.87
CA PRO A 35 -4.74 -49.65 20.62
C PRO A 35 -4.66 -51.17 20.47
N LYS A 36 -5.62 -51.69 19.70
CA LYS A 36 -5.27 -52.34 18.44
C LYS A 36 -6.07 -51.63 17.36
N GLY A 37 -5.38 -50.81 16.59
CA GLY A 37 -5.94 -49.98 15.53
C GLY A 37 -6.20 -48.58 16.05
N ASP A 38 -5.32 -47.66 15.66
CA ASP A 38 -5.30 -46.22 15.91
C ASP A 38 -6.65 -45.53 15.78
N TYR A 39 -6.81 -44.33 16.38
CA TYR A 39 -7.28 -43.06 15.77
C TYR A 39 -7.59 -42.01 16.83
N ALA A 40 -6.61 -41.17 17.15
CA ALA A 40 -6.93 -39.82 17.61
C ALA A 40 -7.49 -39.04 16.41
N VAL A 41 -8.78 -38.71 16.42
CA VAL A 41 -9.35 -37.92 15.33
C VAL A 41 -8.97 -36.45 15.52
N ALA A 42 -7.74 -36.14 15.13
CA ALA A 42 -7.46 -34.86 14.52
C ALA A 42 -8.21 -34.80 13.20
N ARG A 43 -8.92 -33.70 12.98
CA ARG A 43 -9.32 -33.32 11.63
C ARG A 43 -8.03 -32.86 10.94
N CYS A 44 -7.34 -33.79 10.28
CA CYS A 44 -6.41 -33.43 9.23
C CYS A 44 -7.16 -33.60 7.92
N HIS A 45 -7.45 -32.50 7.24
CA HIS A 45 -7.82 -32.56 5.86
C HIS A 45 -6.54 -32.53 5.04
N VAL A 46 -5.93 -33.69 4.80
CA VAL A 46 -4.99 -33.85 3.69
C VAL A 46 -5.85 -34.18 2.46
N PRO A 47 -6.00 -33.29 1.48
CA PRO A 47 -6.55 -33.69 0.21
C PRO A 47 -5.56 -34.70 -0.37
N GLU A 48 -6.05 -35.88 -0.78
CA GLU A 48 -5.33 -36.94 -1.52
C GLU A 48 -4.73 -38.13 -0.75
N ASN A 49 -4.87 -38.25 0.58
CA ASN A 49 -4.46 -39.48 1.29
C ASN A 49 -5.60 -40.11 2.12
N ASP A 50 -5.86 -41.38 1.86
CA ASP A 50 -6.82 -42.22 2.59
C ASP A 50 -6.35 -42.45 4.04
N ILE A 51 -7.27 -42.33 4.99
CA ILE A 51 -7.01 -42.62 6.41
C ILE A 51 -7.14 -44.13 6.61
N VAL A 52 -6.01 -44.79 6.89
CA VAL A 52 -5.88 -46.24 6.96
C VAL A 52 -5.39 -46.72 8.34
N ASP A 53 -5.99 -47.80 8.86
CA ASP A 53 -5.70 -48.31 10.19
C ASP A 53 -4.28 -48.88 10.29
N GLU A 54 -3.89 -49.42 11.46
CA GLU A 54 -2.58 -50.04 11.67
C GLU A 54 -2.30 -51.23 10.72
N HIS A 55 -3.31 -51.68 9.96
CA HIS A 55 -3.25 -52.72 8.94
C HIS A 55 -3.36 -52.19 7.51
N GLY A 56 -3.42 -50.87 7.31
CA GLY A 56 -3.58 -50.26 5.99
C GLY A 56 -5.01 -50.31 5.44
N GLN A 57 -6.03 -50.61 6.26
CA GLN A 57 -7.44 -50.59 5.84
C GLN A 57 -8.05 -49.21 6.02
N LEU A 58 -8.64 -48.70 4.94
CA LEU A 58 -9.49 -47.51 4.92
C LEU A 58 -10.51 -47.56 6.06
N LEU A 59 -10.63 -46.49 6.85
CA LEU A 59 -11.75 -46.31 7.77
C LEU A 59 -12.99 -45.77 7.05
N PRO A 60 -14.07 -46.56 6.86
CA PRO A 60 -15.23 -46.09 6.13
C PRO A 60 -16.24 -45.25 6.95
N GLU A 61 -16.10 -45.12 8.28
CA GLU A 61 -17.20 -44.66 9.16
C GLU A 61 -16.89 -43.50 10.11
N LEU A 62 -15.83 -42.73 9.86
CA LEU A 62 -15.46 -41.59 10.72
C LEU A 62 -16.61 -40.57 10.87
N ASP A 63 -17.34 -40.32 9.78
CA ASP A 63 -18.49 -39.42 9.77
C ASP A 63 -19.65 -39.93 10.63
N TRP A 64 -19.87 -41.25 10.69
CA TRP A 64 -20.96 -41.83 11.47
C TRP A 64 -20.62 -41.88 12.97
N ALA A 65 -19.38 -42.21 13.32
CA ALA A 65 -18.91 -42.19 14.71
C ALA A 65 -18.92 -40.77 15.30
N LEU A 66 -18.52 -39.76 14.52
CA LEU A 66 -18.60 -38.35 14.93
C LEU A 66 -20.06 -37.88 15.07
N GLN A 67 -20.97 -38.31 14.18
CA GLN A 67 -22.40 -38.02 14.31
C GLN A 67 -23.02 -38.66 15.54
N ASP A 68 -22.72 -39.93 15.85
CA ASP A 68 -23.24 -40.61 17.04
C ASP A 68 -22.71 -39.95 18.33
N LEU A 69 -21.42 -39.56 18.34
CA LEU A 69 -20.85 -38.79 19.45
C LEU A 69 -21.58 -37.45 19.63
N TYR A 70 -21.82 -36.72 18.54
CA TYR A 70 -22.48 -35.43 18.57
C TYR A 70 -23.93 -35.51 19.10
N ILE A 71 -24.67 -36.56 18.72
CA ILE A 71 -26.04 -36.82 19.18
C ILE A 71 -26.09 -37.07 20.70
N ARG A 72 -25.02 -37.59 21.29
CA ARG A 72 -24.95 -37.91 22.73
C ARG A 72 -24.55 -36.73 23.61
N ILE A 73 -23.93 -35.68 23.06
CA ILE A 73 -23.54 -34.51 23.85
C ILE A 73 -24.80 -33.65 24.09
N PRO A 74 -25.13 -33.30 25.35
CA PRO A 74 -26.29 -32.46 25.61
C PRO A 74 -26.22 -31.14 24.83
N ASP A 75 -27.32 -30.75 24.20
CA ASP A 75 -27.47 -29.50 23.44
C ASP A 75 -26.94 -28.26 24.17
N LYS A 76 -27.14 -28.18 25.50
CA LYS A 76 -26.63 -27.09 26.34
C LYS A 76 -25.11 -27.02 26.29
N VAL A 77 -24.44 -28.17 26.38
CA VAL A 77 -22.97 -28.31 26.37
C VAL A 77 -22.41 -27.94 24.99
N LEU A 78 -23.04 -28.43 23.91
CA LEU A 78 -22.67 -28.07 22.54
C LEU A 78 -22.78 -26.55 22.31
N ARG A 79 -23.88 -25.93 22.77
CA ARG A 79 -24.05 -24.48 22.68
C ARG A 79 -22.96 -23.72 23.43
N LEU A 80 -22.61 -24.15 24.64
CA LEU A 80 -21.53 -23.51 25.41
C LEU A 80 -20.17 -23.64 24.70
N ALA A 81 -19.83 -24.86 24.25
CA ALA A 81 -18.58 -25.10 23.53
C ALA A 81 -18.48 -24.28 22.24
N SER A 82 -19.60 -24.08 21.52
CA SER A 82 -19.61 -23.36 20.25
C SER A 82 -19.11 -21.92 20.33
N HIS A 83 -19.11 -21.30 21.52
CA HIS A 83 -18.52 -19.98 21.74
C HIS A 83 -16.98 -19.99 21.78
N CYS A 84 -16.34 -21.14 21.93
CA CYS A 84 -14.89 -21.28 22.02
C CYS A 84 -14.22 -21.60 20.68
N THR A 85 -14.79 -21.16 19.54
CA THR A 85 -14.18 -21.23 18.19
C THR A 85 -13.31 -22.47 17.92
N ALA A 86 -11.99 -22.30 17.75
CA ALA A 86 -11.02 -23.36 17.46
C ALA A 86 -10.70 -24.25 18.67
N HIS A 87 -11.21 -23.90 19.86
CA HIS A 87 -10.99 -24.56 21.15
C HIS A 87 -12.25 -25.27 21.67
N GLN A 88 -13.25 -25.50 20.82
CA GLN A 88 -14.47 -26.25 21.15
C GLN A 88 -14.17 -27.57 21.87
N TRP A 89 -13.17 -28.33 21.40
CA TRP A 89 -12.78 -29.60 22.01
C TRP A 89 -12.24 -29.43 23.45
N LEU A 90 -11.41 -28.41 23.70
CA LEU A 90 -10.91 -28.13 25.05
C LEU A 90 -12.07 -27.72 25.98
N ALA A 91 -13.07 -27.00 25.47
CA ALA A 91 -14.27 -26.66 26.24
C ALA A 91 -15.10 -27.90 26.61
N LEU A 92 -15.32 -28.81 25.65
CA LEU A 92 -16.02 -30.08 25.88
C LEU A 92 -15.27 -30.95 26.91
N GLU A 93 -13.96 -31.07 26.76
CA GLU A 93 -13.10 -31.82 27.69
C GLU A 93 -13.14 -31.19 29.10
N ALA A 94 -13.03 -29.86 29.19
CA ALA A 94 -13.08 -29.15 30.47
C ALA A 94 -14.43 -29.35 31.18
N MET A 95 -15.56 -29.23 30.45
CA MET A 95 -16.90 -29.48 31.00
C MET A 95 -17.11 -30.91 31.47
N ARG A 96 -16.44 -31.87 30.82
CA ARG A 96 -16.50 -33.29 31.20
C ARG A 96 -15.66 -33.59 32.44
N HIS A 97 -14.43 -33.09 32.51
CA HIS A 97 -13.45 -33.52 33.51
C HIS A 97 -13.33 -32.59 34.72
N VAL A 98 -13.86 -31.36 34.64
CA VAL A 98 -13.79 -30.38 35.71
C VAL A 98 -15.20 -30.04 36.20
N PRO A 99 -15.56 -30.45 37.44
CA PRO A 99 -16.87 -30.18 37.99
C PRO A 99 -17.24 -28.70 37.92
N ARG A 100 -18.46 -28.40 37.46
CA ARG A 100 -19.02 -27.05 37.32
C ARG A 100 -18.33 -26.15 36.29
N PHE A 101 -17.46 -26.69 35.44
CA PHE A 101 -16.84 -25.89 34.37
C PHE A 101 -17.89 -25.39 33.35
N ASP A 102 -18.98 -26.14 33.13
CA ASP A 102 -20.11 -25.70 32.29
C ASP A 102 -20.77 -24.41 32.82
N SER A 103 -20.91 -24.33 34.14
CA SER A 103 -21.49 -23.19 34.84
C SER A 103 -20.54 -21.99 34.83
N PHE A 104 -19.24 -22.25 34.98
CA PHE A 104 -18.19 -21.23 34.84
C PHE A 104 -18.15 -20.67 33.41
N LEU A 105 -18.08 -21.53 32.39
CA LEU A 105 -18.09 -21.12 30.98
C LEU A 105 -19.36 -20.32 30.64
N ALA A 106 -20.53 -20.76 31.10
CA ALA A 106 -21.78 -20.02 30.93
C ALA A 106 -21.76 -18.64 31.60
N GLN A 107 -21.09 -18.50 32.74
CA GLN A 107 -20.91 -17.23 33.44
C GLN A 107 -19.95 -16.31 32.67
N GLU A 108 -18.83 -16.85 32.16
CA GLU A 108 -17.87 -16.09 31.35
C GLU A 108 -18.52 -15.55 30.07
N ILE A 109 -19.25 -16.40 29.33
CA ILE A 109 -19.99 -16.01 28.12
C ILE A 109 -20.96 -14.84 28.41
N LYS A 110 -21.66 -14.87 29.55
CA LYS A 110 -22.59 -13.80 29.95
C LYS A 110 -21.89 -12.54 30.47
N GLY A 111 -20.66 -12.67 30.95
CA GLY A 111 -19.89 -11.62 31.60
C GLY A 111 -18.88 -10.99 30.65
N ALA A 112 -17.62 -11.41 30.77
CA ALA A 112 -16.48 -10.84 30.06
C ALA A 112 -16.23 -11.45 28.68
N GLY A 113 -17.02 -12.44 28.27
CA GLY A 113 -16.77 -13.26 27.09
C GLY A 113 -15.83 -14.43 27.37
N VAL A 114 -15.56 -15.24 26.34
CA VAL A 114 -14.72 -16.45 26.44
C VAL A 114 -13.21 -16.17 26.37
N ASN A 115 -12.81 -14.96 25.98
CA ASN A 115 -11.42 -14.65 25.61
C ASN A 115 -10.41 -14.91 26.72
N PHE A 116 -10.79 -14.75 27.99
CA PHE A 116 -9.90 -15.11 29.11
C PHE A 116 -9.59 -16.62 29.13
N ILE A 117 -10.62 -17.45 28.88
CA ILE A 117 -10.47 -18.92 28.82
C ILE A 117 -9.55 -19.29 27.65
N LEU A 118 -9.81 -18.71 26.47
CA LEU A 118 -8.99 -18.93 25.28
C LEU A 118 -7.53 -18.52 25.52
N ALA A 119 -7.31 -17.36 26.16
CA ALA A 119 -5.97 -16.90 26.48
C ALA A 119 -5.22 -17.84 27.43
N VAL A 120 -5.90 -18.36 28.46
CA VAL A 120 -5.30 -19.34 29.39
C VAL A 120 -4.96 -20.64 28.70
N TRP A 121 -5.80 -21.13 27.78
CA TRP A 121 -5.50 -22.34 27.02
C TRP A 121 -4.35 -22.17 26.05
N GLU A 122 -4.26 -21.04 25.37
CA GLU A 122 -3.16 -20.76 24.44
C GLU A 122 -1.83 -20.56 25.18
N LEU A 123 -1.79 -19.71 26.21
CA LEU A 123 -0.57 -19.47 27.00
C LEU A 123 -0.12 -20.69 27.79
N GLY A 124 -1.06 -21.54 28.23
CA GLY A 124 -0.77 -22.81 28.89
C GLY A 124 -0.48 -23.97 27.94
N GLU A 125 -0.46 -23.73 26.62
CA GLU A 125 -0.32 -24.75 25.58
C GLU A 125 -1.25 -25.96 25.80
N ALA A 126 -2.52 -25.72 26.16
CA ALA A 126 -3.43 -26.76 26.66
C ALA A 126 -3.57 -27.96 25.70
N LYS A 127 -3.45 -27.73 24.39
CA LYS A 127 -3.47 -28.80 23.37
C LYS A 127 -2.35 -29.83 23.55
N ARG A 128 -1.20 -29.43 24.12
CA ARG A 128 -0.02 -30.28 24.34
C ARG A 128 0.06 -30.89 25.75
N LEU A 129 -0.79 -30.43 26.66
CA LEU A 129 -0.83 -30.94 28.03
C LEU A 129 -1.53 -32.31 28.10
N SER A 130 -1.15 -33.14 29.09
CA SER A 130 -1.92 -34.35 29.41
C SER A 130 -3.27 -34.00 30.04
N ASP A 131 -4.25 -34.90 29.99
CA ASP A 131 -5.60 -34.70 30.56
C ASP A 131 -5.55 -34.24 32.03
N ARG A 132 -4.67 -34.85 32.83
CA ARG A 132 -4.50 -34.49 34.25
C ARG A 132 -4.00 -33.05 34.40
N THR A 133 -3.02 -32.65 33.58
CA THR A 133 -2.45 -31.30 33.63
C THR A 133 -3.43 -30.28 33.07
N ARG A 134 -4.16 -30.58 31.99
CA ARG A 134 -5.28 -29.77 31.49
C ARG A 134 -6.37 -29.57 32.53
N ALA A 135 -6.82 -30.64 33.19
CA ALA A 135 -7.82 -30.54 34.25
C ALA A 135 -7.33 -29.67 35.42
N THR A 136 -6.02 -29.70 35.71
CA THR A 136 -5.40 -28.82 36.70
C THR A 136 -5.44 -27.36 36.24
N LEU A 137 -5.02 -27.07 35.01
CA LEU A 137 -5.09 -25.73 34.41
C LEU A 137 -6.52 -25.15 34.44
N ASN A 138 -7.50 -25.96 34.06
CA ASN A 138 -8.92 -25.58 34.07
C ASN A 138 -9.44 -25.27 35.49
N ARG A 139 -9.01 -26.01 36.52
CA ARG A 139 -9.35 -25.69 37.92
C ARG A 139 -8.69 -24.39 38.39
N ARG A 140 -7.43 -24.14 38.02
CA ARG A 140 -6.73 -22.89 38.33
C ARG A 140 -7.46 -21.70 37.70
N MET A 141 -7.83 -21.81 36.42
CA MET A 141 -8.63 -20.81 35.70
C MET A 141 -9.93 -20.42 36.41
N MET A 142 -10.59 -21.36 37.07
CA MET A 142 -11.84 -21.13 37.81
C MET A 142 -11.64 -20.50 39.20
N SER A 143 -10.45 -20.58 39.79
CA SER A 143 -10.23 -20.32 41.22
C SER A 143 -9.16 -19.28 41.54
N GLU A 144 -8.17 -19.10 40.68
CA GLU A 144 -7.09 -18.13 40.87
C GLU A 144 -7.50 -16.73 40.39
N ASP A 145 -6.81 -15.71 40.93
CA ASP A 145 -6.92 -14.37 40.37
C ASP A 145 -6.42 -14.36 38.92
N ARG A 146 -7.18 -13.73 38.02
CA ARG A 146 -6.91 -13.75 36.58
C ARG A 146 -5.54 -13.18 36.22
N ILE A 147 -5.09 -12.12 36.90
CA ILE A 147 -3.78 -11.51 36.63
C ILE A 147 -2.69 -12.45 37.13
N SER A 148 -2.83 -12.98 38.34
CA SER A 148 -1.87 -13.92 38.92
C SER A 148 -1.70 -15.16 38.04
N LEU A 149 -2.79 -15.75 37.55
CA LEU A 149 -2.72 -16.91 36.65
C LEU A 149 -2.03 -16.57 35.33
N LEU A 150 -2.38 -15.46 34.69
CA LEU A 150 -1.74 -15.06 33.44
C LEU A 150 -0.25 -14.77 33.61
N ARG A 151 0.16 -14.16 34.73
CA ARG A 151 1.59 -13.94 35.06
C ARG A 151 2.36 -15.24 35.18
N ASP A 152 1.77 -16.22 35.86
CA ASP A 152 2.38 -17.54 36.04
C ASP A 152 2.54 -18.26 34.70
N LEU A 153 1.52 -18.21 33.84
CA LEU A 153 1.58 -18.84 32.51
C LEU A 153 2.57 -18.15 31.56
N THR A 154 2.68 -16.83 31.62
CA THR A 154 3.58 -16.07 30.71
C THR A 154 4.98 -15.88 31.27
N GLY A 155 5.19 -16.11 32.57
CA GLY A 155 6.41 -15.74 33.28
C GLY A 155 6.72 -14.23 33.28
N SER A 156 5.71 -13.37 33.06
CA SER A 156 5.89 -11.93 32.85
C SER A 156 5.17 -11.12 33.92
N GLU A 157 5.90 -10.27 34.63
CA GLU A 157 5.33 -9.31 35.60
C GLU A 157 4.55 -8.16 34.95
N ASP A 158 4.71 -7.98 33.64
CA ASP A 158 4.06 -6.90 32.89
C ASP A 158 2.55 -7.12 32.71
N VAL A 159 2.07 -8.35 32.91
CA VAL A 159 0.64 -8.66 32.92
C VAL A 159 -0.06 -7.84 34.01
N ASN A 160 -1.05 -7.05 33.60
CA ASN A 160 -1.73 -6.11 34.45
C ASN A 160 -3.23 -5.97 34.07
N ARG A 161 -3.95 -5.08 34.74
CA ARG A 161 -5.40 -4.87 34.48
C ARG A 161 -5.70 -4.44 33.04
N ALA A 162 -4.79 -3.71 32.39
CA ALA A 162 -4.97 -3.33 31.00
C ALA A 162 -4.83 -4.54 30.07
N THR A 163 -3.91 -5.48 30.37
CA THR A 163 -3.79 -6.75 29.65
C THR A 163 -5.12 -7.48 29.61
N LEU A 164 -5.79 -7.66 30.77
CA LEU A 164 -7.11 -8.30 30.82
C LEU A 164 -8.16 -7.56 30.00
N LYS A 165 -8.19 -6.22 30.07
CA LYS A 165 -9.12 -5.41 29.28
C LYS A 165 -8.89 -5.56 27.77
N LEU A 166 -7.65 -5.72 27.33
CA LEU A 166 -7.33 -5.92 25.92
C LEU A 166 -7.69 -7.34 25.47
N ILE A 167 -7.42 -8.37 26.29
CA ILE A 167 -7.87 -9.74 26.01
C ILE A 167 -9.40 -9.77 25.85
N THR A 168 -10.17 -9.07 26.68
CA THR A 168 -11.64 -9.01 26.54
C THR A 168 -12.12 -8.29 25.28
N LYS A 169 -11.26 -7.51 24.62
CA LYS A 169 -11.56 -6.81 23.36
C LYS A 169 -11.06 -7.57 22.13
N ALA A 170 -10.23 -8.59 22.33
CA ALA A 170 -9.69 -9.40 21.26
C ALA A 170 -10.80 -10.03 20.41
N ASP A 171 -10.57 -10.15 19.10
CA ASP A 171 -11.37 -11.07 18.32
C ASP A 171 -11.02 -12.51 18.72
N ASP A 172 -12.04 -13.35 18.93
CA ASP A 172 -11.83 -14.71 19.45
C ASP A 172 -11.08 -15.61 18.47
N VAL A 173 -11.19 -15.33 17.17
CA VAL A 173 -10.44 -15.98 16.08
C VAL A 173 -8.94 -15.64 16.08
N ASP A 174 -8.55 -14.49 16.65
CA ASP A 174 -7.16 -14.01 16.65
C ASP A 174 -6.38 -14.47 17.89
N ILE A 175 -7.04 -15.11 18.87
CA ILE A 175 -6.38 -15.52 20.12
C ILE A 175 -5.46 -16.71 19.86
N ASN A 176 -4.18 -16.41 19.79
CA ASN A 176 -3.06 -17.35 19.81
C ASN A 176 -1.94 -16.81 20.74
N ALA A 177 -0.91 -17.63 21.00
CA ALA A 177 0.18 -17.24 21.91
C ALA A 177 0.91 -15.94 21.47
N GLU A 178 1.21 -15.79 20.18
CA GLU A 178 1.93 -14.62 19.64
C GLU A 178 1.12 -13.32 19.84
N PHE A 179 -0.16 -13.35 19.47
CA PHE A 179 -1.10 -12.25 19.66
C PHE A 179 -1.22 -11.84 21.14
N LEU A 180 -1.28 -12.82 22.05
CA LEU A 180 -1.35 -12.57 23.50
C LEU A 180 -0.06 -11.95 24.04
N HIS A 181 1.11 -12.39 23.56
CA HIS A 181 2.38 -11.75 23.91
C HIS A 181 2.47 -10.31 23.41
N GLY A 182 1.96 -10.01 22.22
CA GLY A 182 1.86 -8.63 21.73
C GLY A 182 0.90 -7.77 22.57
N ILE A 183 -0.25 -8.31 23.01
CA ILE A 183 -1.14 -7.63 23.96
C ILE A 183 -0.41 -7.30 25.27
N ILE A 184 0.37 -8.24 25.81
CA ILE A 184 1.13 -8.03 27.04
C ILE A 184 2.12 -6.88 26.84
N GLY A 185 2.90 -6.90 25.76
CA GLY A 185 3.86 -5.84 25.41
C GLY A 185 3.21 -4.47 25.28
N LEU A 186 2.10 -4.35 24.53
CA LEU A 186 1.38 -3.08 24.39
C LEU A 186 0.77 -2.61 25.72
N SER A 187 0.32 -3.52 26.56
CA SER A 187 -0.27 -3.16 27.86
C SER A 187 0.75 -2.64 28.88
N ALA A 188 2.03 -3.00 28.72
CA ALA A 188 3.14 -2.53 29.55
C ALA A 188 3.55 -1.09 29.16
N ASN A 189 3.49 -0.76 27.87
CA ASN A 189 3.81 0.57 27.37
C ASN A 189 2.69 1.58 27.67
N SER A 190 3.02 2.67 28.36
CA SER A 190 2.01 3.64 28.83
C SER A 190 1.30 4.41 27.71
N SER A 191 1.97 4.64 26.57
CA SER A 191 1.41 5.29 25.38
C SER A 191 0.52 4.33 24.60
N ALA A 192 1.05 3.15 24.24
CA ALA A 192 0.28 2.05 23.64
C ALA A 192 -0.99 1.76 24.43
N ARG A 193 -0.88 1.64 25.76
CA ARG A 193 -2.01 1.37 26.64
C ARG A 193 -3.13 2.42 26.50
N LYS A 194 -2.80 3.70 26.37
CA LYS A 194 -3.82 4.75 26.17
C LYS A 194 -4.50 4.58 24.81
N ALA A 195 -3.74 4.29 23.77
CA ALA A 195 -4.24 4.09 22.42
C ALA A 195 -5.16 2.86 22.32
N THR A 196 -4.68 1.71 22.79
CA THR A 196 -5.40 0.43 22.75
C THR A 196 -6.64 0.41 23.64
N LEU A 197 -6.62 1.10 24.79
CA LEU A 197 -7.81 1.20 25.64
C LEU A 197 -8.94 2.03 25.01
N ALA A 198 -8.65 2.89 24.04
CA ALA A 198 -9.66 3.67 23.32
C ALA A 198 -10.39 2.88 22.23
N LEU A 199 -9.88 1.70 21.85
CA LEU A 199 -10.49 0.84 20.84
C LEU A 199 -11.66 0.03 21.41
N PRO A 200 -12.77 -0.15 20.69
CA PRO A 200 -13.83 -1.09 21.04
C PRO A 200 -13.39 -2.56 20.84
N ARG A 201 -12.61 -2.87 19.79
CA ARG A 201 -12.11 -4.24 19.52
C ARG A 201 -10.60 -4.23 19.22
N MET A 202 -9.98 -5.39 19.31
CA MET A 202 -8.57 -5.61 19.00
C MET A 202 -8.42 -6.84 18.11
N SER A 203 -7.89 -6.68 16.92
CA SER A 203 -7.57 -7.77 15.98
C SER A 203 -6.06 -7.94 15.83
N SER A 204 -5.63 -9.07 15.25
CA SER A 204 -4.21 -9.34 15.01
C SER A 204 -3.55 -8.27 14.13
N TRP A 205 -4.18 -7.93 12.99
CA TRP A 205 -3.62 -6.93 12.08
C TRP A 205 -3.49 -5.53 12.71
N LEU A 206 -4.39 -5.16 13.62
CA LEU A 206 -4.34 -3.88 14.33
C LEU A 206 -3.26 -3.89 15.41
N LEU A 207 -3.08 -5.04 16.08
CA LEU A 207 -2.00 -5.25 17.03
C LEU A 207 -0.63 -5.06 16.33
N ASP A 208 -0.43 -5.72 15.19
CA ASP A 208 0.79 -5.63 14.39
C ASP A 208 1.06 -4.18 13.98
N GLY A 209 0.05 -3.50 13.43
CA GLY A 209 0.16 -2.08 13.08
C GLY A 209 0.55 -1.19 14.26
N LEU A 210 -0.01 -1.40 15.45
CA LEU A 210 0.31 -0.58 16.63
C LEU A 210 1.70 -0.87 17.22
N VAL A 211 2.20 -2.10 17.06
CA VAL A 211 3.57 -2.47 17.42
C VAL A 211 4.58 -1.71 16.54
N ASP A 212 4.26 -1.54 15.26
CA ASP A 212 5.12 -0.84 14.30
C ASP A 212 5.09 0.69 14.45
N VAL A 213 4.08 1.25 15.14
CA VAL A 213 4.02 2.68 15.44
C VAL A 213 4.99 3.03 16.60
N PRO A 214 5.89 4.02 16.43
CA PRO A 214 6.76 4.48 17.50
C PRO A 214 5.99 4.85 18.78
N PRO A 215 6.51 4.58 19.99
CA PRO A 215 5.79 4.83 21.24
C PRO A 215 5.23 6.25 21.42
N TRP A 216 5.92 7.27 20.88
CA TRP A 216 5.47 8.66 20.94
C TRP A 216 4.34 8.98 19.94
N LEU A 217 4.11 8.13 18.93
CA LEU A 217 3.01 8.20 17.95
C LEU A 217 1.82 7.29 18.26
N GLN A 218 1.89 6.45 19.29
CA GLN A 218 0.78 5.58 19.71
C GLN A 218 -0.35 6.41 20.37
N LEU A 219 -1.10 7.12 19.54
CA LEU A 219 -2.16 8.05 19.95
C LEU A 219 -3.54 7.38 19.89
N PRO A 220 -4.45 7.66 20.83
CA PRO A 220 -5.84 7.19 20.76
C PRO A 220 -6.60 7.63 19.50
N ALA A 221 -6.25 8.78 18.92
CA ALA A 221 -6.83 9.22 17.65
C ALA A 221 -6.35 8.33 16.49
N LEU A 222 -5.04 8.05 16.45
CA LEU A 222 -4.45 7.22 15.40
C LEU A 222 -4.96 5.78 15.46
N ALA A 223 -4.98 5.15 16.64
CA ALA A 223 -5.48 3.78 16.79
C ALA A 223 -6.93 3.64 16.29
N ARG A 224 -7.82 4.60 16.60
CA ARG A 224 -9.20 4.57 16.12
C ARG A 224 -9.32 4.74 14.61
N ILE A 225 -8.45 5.56 14.00
CA ILE A 225 -8.40 5.70 12.54
C ILE A 225 -7.93 4.38 11.92
N MET A 226 -6.88 3.77 12.47
CA MET A 226 -6.37 2.49 11.99
C MET A 226 -7.44 1.39 12.06
N GLU A 227 -8.19 1.33 13.16
CA GLU A 227 -9.32 0.40 13.29
C GLU A 227 -10.42 0.68 12.26
N ALA A 228 -10.84 1.94 12.11
CA ALA A 228 -11.95 2.33 11.24
C ALA A 228 -11.64 2.14 9.75
N ASP A 229 -10.40 2.42 9.35
CA ASP A 229 -9.95 2.37 7.95
C ASP A 229 -9.20 1.06 7.62
N HIS A 230 -9.17 0.09 8.55
CA HIS A 230 -8.52 -1.22 8.39
C HIS A 230 -7.03 -1.16 8.02
N ILE A 231 -6.27 -0.30 8.71
CA ILE A 231 -4.84 -0.05 8.45
C ILE A 231 -3.95 -1.00 9.26
N GLY A 232 -3.13 -1.79 8.58
CA GLY A 232 -2.20 -2.76 9.18
C GLY A 232 -0.76 -2.24 9.33
N GLY A 233 0.16 -3.16 9.64
CA GLY A 233 1.59 -2.86 9.79
C GLY A 233 2.25 -2.37 8.51
N TYR A 234 1.89 -2.94 7.36
CA TYR A 234 2.48 -2.59 6.07
C TYR A 234 2.27 -1.12 5.70
N GLU A 235 1.04 -0.62 5.80
CA GLU A 235 0.71 0.79 5.51
C GLU A 235 1.40 1.75 6.50
N ILE A 236 1.57 1.34 7.76
CA ILE A 236 2.25 2.11 8.79
C ILE A 236 3.75 2.20 8.50
N GLU A 237 4.40 1.09 8.13
CA GLU A 237 5.81 1.04 7.78
C GLU A 237 6.13 1.92 6.56
N GLU A 238 5.26 1.93 5.55
CA GLU A 238 5.44 2.72 4.34
C GLU A 238 5.43 4.24 4.63
N ILE A 239 4.57 4.69 5.54
CA ILE A 239 4.36 6.12 5.80
C ILE A 239 5.22 6.64 6.96
N ILE A 240 5.50 5.83 7.99
CA ILE A 240 6.35 6.23 9.13
C ILE A 240 7.81 5.91 8.83
N THR A 241 8.43 6.77 8.03
CA THR A 241 9.81 6.61 7.56
C THR A 241 10.86 6.77 8.67
N PRO A 242 12.11 6.29 8.47
CA PRO A 242 13.18 6.44 9.45
C PRO A 242 13.42 7.89 9.91
N VAL A 243 13.20 8.88 9.04
CA VAL A 243 13.33 10.30 9.43
C VAL A 243 12.23 10.73 10.39
N ILE A 244 10.98 10.29 10.19
CA ILE A 244 9.92 10.53 11.16
C ILE A 244 10.25 9.83 12.47
N ARG A 245 10.64 8.54 12.43
CA ARG A 245 10.94 7.73 13.63
C ARG A 245 12.04 8.34 14.50
N ASN A 246 13.06 8.92 13.87
CA ASN A 246 14.28 9.40 14.52
C ASN A 246 14.38 10.93 14.64
N CYS A 247 13.29 11.68 14.40
CA CYS A 247 13.30 13.13 14.58
C CYS A 247 13.44 13.53 16.07
N ASP A 248 13.88 14.76 16.33
CA ASP A 248 14.09 15.27 17.68
C ASP A 248 12.76 15.44 18.46
N GLU A 249 12.83 15.43 19.80
CA GLU A 249 11.66 15.48 20.69
C GLU A 249 10.76 16.70 20.43
N ALA A 250 11.32 17.87 20.13
CA ALA A 250 10.53 19.06 19.83
C ALA A 250 9.75 18.92 18.51
N THR A 251 10.33 18.25 17.52
CA THR A 251 9.64 17.86 16.28
C THR A 251 8.57 16.80 16.55
N GLN A 252 8.87 15.76 17.34
CA GLN A 252 7.91 14.72 17.74
C GLN A 252 6.64 15.34 18.35
N ASP A 253 6.79 16.28 19.29
CA ASP A 253 5.66 17.00 19.91
C ASP A 253 4.78 17.77 18.91
N ARG A 254 5.38 18.31 17.85
CA ARG A 254 4.65 19.02 16.79
C ARG A 254 3.93 18.05 15.86
N ILE A 255 4.54 16.90 15.56
CA ILE A 255 3.90 15.83 14.80
C ILE A 255 2.72 15.26 15.60
N VAL A 256 2.89 14.95 16.87
CA VAL A 256 1.81 14.45 17.75
C VAL A 256 0.63 15.40 17.79
N ARG A 257 0.88 16.70 18.02
CA ARG A 257 -0.19 17.72 17.98
C ARG A 257 -0.87 17.78 16.62
N SER A 258 -0.08 17.71 15.54
CA SER A 258 -0.61 17.65 14.17
C SER A 258 -1.51 16.43 13.98
N LEU A 259 -1.10 15.22 14.35
CA LEU A 259 -1.86 13.99 14.09
C LEU A 259 -3.04 13.78 15.05
N SER A 260 -3.01 14.35 16.25
CA SER A 260 -4.08 14.21 17.25
C SER A 260 -5.46 14.70 16.79
N THR A 261 -5.50 15.52 15.75
CA THR A 261 -6.73 16.10 15.17
C THR A 261 -7.08 15.52 13.80
N ALA A 262 -6.34 14.52 13.32
CA ALA A 262 -6.70 13.80 12.11
C ALA A 262 -7.99 13.00 12.34
N LYS A 263 -8.77 12.81 11.27
CA LYS A 263 -10.05 12.06 11.32
C LYS A 263 -10.08 10.82 10.44
N THR A 264 -9.23 10.77 9.43
CA THR A 264 -9.14 9.68 8.45
C THR A 264 -7.68 9.34 8.21
N TRP A 265 -7.43 8.16 7.63
CA TRP A 265 -6.08 7.74 7.26
C TRP A 265 -5.43 8.66 6.23
N ASP A 266 -6.18 9.09 5.20
CA ASP A 266 -5.71 10.06 4.20
C ASP A 266 -5.17 11.34 4.84
N GLU A 267 -5.84 11.86 5.88
CA GLU A 267 -5.37 13.04 6.60
C GLU A 267 -4.10 12.78 7.41
N VAL A 268 -3.94 11.58 7.99
CA VAL A 268 -2.72 11.17 8.72
C VAL A 268 -1.55 11.13 7.75
N GLU A 269 -1.75 10.46 6.61
CA GLU A 269 -0.76 10.32 5.56
C GLU A 269 -0.32 11.68 5.00
N ASP A 270 -1.28 12.54 4.61
CA ASP A 270 -0.99 13.89 4.10
C ASP A 270 -0.23 14.75 5.13
N ARG A 271 -0.46 14.55 6.43
CA ARG A 271 0.26 15.26 7.49
C ARG A 271 1.67 14.70 7.65
N LEU A 272 1.86 13.39 7.62
CA LEU A 272 3.17 12.74 7.74
C LEU A 272 4.07 13.04 6.55
N ILE A 273 3.55 12.99 5.31
CA ILE A 273 4.28 13.39 4.10
C ILE A 273 4.77 14.83 4.22
N ARG A 274 3.91 15.77 4.65
CA ARG A 274 4.30 17.17 4.86
C ARG A 274 5.36 17.35 5.95
N TRP A 275 5.40 16.47 6.95
CA TRP A 275 6.46 16.49 7.97
C TRP A 275 7.76 15.94 7.41
N GLN A 276 7.70 14.86 6.65
CA GLN A 276 8.87 14.29 6.02
C GLN A 276 9.53 15.28 5.06
N GLU A 277 8.75 15.96 4.21
CA GLU A 277 9.28 17.00 3.31
C GLU A 277 9.94 18.18 4.04
N LYS A 278 9.58 18.44 5.29
CA LYS A 278 10.23 19.46 6.12
C LYS A 278 11.53 18.97 6.73
N LEU A 279 11.61 17.67 7.03
CA LEU A 279 12.76 17.03 7.66
C LEU A 279 13.80 16.58 6.63
N GLU A 280 13.40 16.30 5.39
CA GLU A 280 14.26 15.96 4.25
C GLU A 280 14.02 16.93 3.09
N PRO A 281 14.58 18.15 3.12
CA PRO A 281 14.41 19.11 2.02
C PRO A 281 14.89 18.57 0.67
N ASP A 282 15.92 17.72 0.69
CA ASP A 282 16.52 17.09 -0.50
C ASP A 282 15.62 16.03 -1.15
N SER A 283 14.49 15.66 -0.52
CA SER A 283 13.48 14.77 -1.10
C SER A 283 12.51 15.48 -2.05
N ARG A 284 12.65 16.80 -2.24
CA ARG A 284 11.80 17.58 -3.14
C ARG A 284 12.34 17.59 -4.56
N PHE A 285 11.46 17.35 -5.52
CA PHE A 285 11.78 17.55 -6.92
C PHE A 285 11.98 19.04 -7.22
N PRO A 286 12.67 19.37 -8.33
CA PRO A 286 12.75 20.73 -8.84
C PRO A 286 11.36 21.38 -9.00
N LYS A 287 11.35 22.70 -9.20
CA LYS A 287 10.10 23.43 -9.46
C LYS A 287 9.38 22.81 -10.68
N PRO A 288 8.05 22.55 -10.60
CA PRO A 288 7.32 21.98 -11.72
C PRO A 288 7.41 22.89 -12.96
N PRO A 289 7.54 22.32 -14.16
CA PRO A 289 7.68 23.09 -15.38
C PRO A 289 6.43 23.87 -15.79
N ILE A 290 5.26 23.42 -15.34
CA ILE A 290 4.00 24.15 -15.46
C ILE A 290 3.31 24.19 -14.09
N PRO A 291 2.53 25.24 -13.78
CA PRO A 291 1.77 25.30 -12.55
C PRO A 291 0.72 24.17 -12.49
N GLY A 292 0.34 23.79 -11.27
CA GLY A 292 -0.79 22.86 -11.08
C GLY A 292 -2.14 23.53 -11.36
N THR A 293 -3.14 22.72 -11.68
CA THR A 293 -4.56 23.09 -11.79
C THR A 293 -5.40 22.15 -10.92
N ASP A 294 -6.71 22.37 -10.83
CA ASP A 294 -7.62 21.48 -10.09
C ASP A 294 -7.60 20.04 -10.62
N LEU A 295 -7.46 19.89 -11.94
CA LEU A 295 -7.41 18.60 -12.64
C LEU A 295 -5.99 18.04 -12.76
N LEU A 296 -4.95 18.88 -12.82
CA LEU A 296 -3.57 18.45 -13.05
C LEU A 296 -2.67 18.91 -11.90
N ARG A 297 -2.35 18.02 -10.96
CA ARG A 297 -1.60 18.35 -9.74
C ARG A 297 -0.16 17.85 -9.84
N PRO A 298 0.87 18.71 -9.68
CA PRO A 298 2.26 18.26 -9.72
C PRO A 298 2.57 17.31 -8.57
N ILE A 299 3.37 16.29 -8.87
CA ILE A 299 3.98 15.41 -7.87
C ILE A 299 5.31 16.06 -7.46
N ARG A 300 5.44 16.45 -6.19
CA ARG A 300 6.50 17.39 -5.76
C ARG A 300 7.66 16.78 -4.98
N SER A 301 7.56 15.52 -4.59
CA SER A 301 8.57 14.84 -3.80
C SER A 301 8.68 13.37 -4.16
N ILE A 302 9.79 12.76 -3.75
CA ILE A 302 10.07 11.33 -3.93
C ILE A 302 8.91 10.49 -3.38
N HIS A 303 8.46 10.81 -2.16
CA HIS A 303 7.36 10.12 -1.48
C HIS A 303 6.04 10.25 -2.23
N GLU A 304 5.71 11.45 -2.72
CA GLU A 304 4.51 11.64 -3.52
C GLU A 304 4.52 10.78 -4.80
N LEU A 305 5.69 10.58 -5.43
CA LEU A 305 5.84 9.76 -6.64
C LEU A 305 5.76 8.26 -6.33
N GLN A 306 6.35 7.83 -5.21
CA GLN A 306 6.25 6.46 -4.73
C GLN A 306 4.81 6.09 -4.41
N LYS A 307 4.10 6.94 -3.65
CA LYS A 307 2.67 6.81 -3.38
C LYS A 307 1.85 6.72 -4.66
N GLU A 308 2.11 7.60 -5.63
CA GLU A 308 1.45 7.53 -6.94
C GLU A 308 1.70 6.18 -7.62
N GLY A 309 2.94 5.68 -7.56
CA GLY A 309 3.33 4.37 -8.07
C GLY A 309 2.50 3.23 -7.49
N TRP A 310 2.37 3.21 -6.16
CA TRP A 310 1.61 2.20 -5.45
C TRP A 310 0.10 2.29 -5.75
N GLN A 311 -0.50 3.47 -5.58
CA GLN A 311 -1.95 3.69 -5.76
C GLN A 311 -2.44 3.37 -7.18
N MET A 312 -1.61 3.69 -8.19
CA MET A 312 -1.94 3.46 -9.59
C MET A 312 -1.40 2.13 -10.11
N CYS A 313 -0.79 1.32 -9.24
CA CYS A 313 -0.19 0.03 -9.56
C CYS A 313 0.74 0.08 -10.78
N HIS A 314 1.62 1.10 -10.81
CA HIS A 314 2.61 1.26 -11.88
C HIS A 314 3.98 1.66 -11.34
N CYS A 315 5.03 1.38 -12.12
CA CYS A 315 6.42 1.48 -11.69
C CYS A 315 6.98 2.91 -11.58
N VAL A 316 6.16 3.96 -11.67
CA VAL A 316 6.62 5.36 -11.59
C VAL A 316 7.30 5.70 -10.25
N GLY A 317 6.98 4.95 -9.19
CA GLY A 317 7.62 5.11 -7.88
C GLY A 317 9.06 4.57 -7.80
N ASN A 318 9.53 3.86 -8.83
CA ASN A 318 10.86 3.24 -8.82
C ASN A 318 12.00 4.28 -8.89
N ILE A 319 13.17 3.88 -8.39
CA ILE A 319 14.38 4.72 -8.31
C ILE A 319 14.78 5.38 -9.63
N THR A 320 14.53 4.71 -10.76
CA THR A 320 14.82 5.24 -12.10
C THR A 320 14.04 6.52 -12.39
N TYR A 321 12.74 6.54 -12.11
CA TYR A 321 11.90 7.71 -12.36
C TYR A 321 12.11 8.81 -11.32
N VAL A 322 12.39 8.42 -10.07
CA VAL A 322 12.83 9.34 -9.02
C VAL A 322 14.08 10.10 -9.46
N SER A 323 15.11 9.39 -9.94
CA SER A 323 16.34 10.02 -10.47
C SER A 323 16.05 10.92 -11.67
N GLN A 324 15.20 10.50 -12.60
CA GLN A 324 14.81 11.34 -13.74
C GLN A 324 14.09 12.62 -13.30
N ALA A 325 13.19 12.55 -12.32
CA ALA A 325 12.52 13.73 -11.78
C ALA A 325 13.47 14.67 -11.05
N MET A 326 14.37 14.11 -10.21
CA MET A 326 15.40 14.90 -9.51
C MET A 326 16.32 15.64 -10.48
N ASP A 327 16.72 14.99 -11.57
CA ASP A 327 17.60 15.58 -12.59
C ASP A 327 16.87 16.52 -13.57
N GLY A 328 15.56 16.72 -13.40
CA GLY A 328 14.74 17.50 -14.33
C GLY A 328 14.63 16.89 -15.73
N ARG A 329 14.88 15.58 -15.85
CA ARG A 329 14.71 14.80 -17.09
C ARG A 329 13.27 14.35 -17.29
N SER A 330 12.49 14.20 -16.23
CA SER A 330 11.04 14.02 -16.26
C SER A 330 10.36 14.93 -15.24
N TYR A 331 9.06 15.13 -15.39
CA TYR A 331 8.22 15.66 -14.32
C TYR A 331 6.86 14.99 -14.33
N PHE A 332 6.35 14.64 -13.16
CA PHE A 332 5.13 13.85 -13.01
C PHE A 332 3.98 14.67 -12.42
N TYR A 333 2.77 14.36 -12.85
CA TYR A 333 1.54 14.99 -12.38
C TYR A 333 0.45 13.94 -12.17
N ARG A 334 -0.41 14.19 -11.19
CA ARG A 334 -1.67 13.48 -10.97
C ARG A 334 -2.77 14.15 -11.80
N TRP A 335 -3.48 13.37 -12.58
CA TRP A 335 -4.69 13.82 -13.28
C TRP A 335 -5.95 13.40 -12.50
N ILE A 336 -6.67 14.37 -11.93
CA ILE A 336 -7.87 14.20 -11.09
C ILE A 336 -9.14 14.46 -11.92
N GLY A 337 -9.24 13.83 -13.10
CA GLY A 337 -10.45 13.84 -13.93
C GLY A 337 -11.39 12.68 -13.59
N GLU A 338 -12.41 12.47 -14.45
CA GLU A 338 -13.32 11.32 -14.35
C GLU A 338 -12.57 9.98 -14.41
N GLU A 339 -11.57 9.89 -15.29
CA GLU A 339 -10.62 8.78 -15.34
C GLU A 339 -9.29 9.23 -14.74
N ARG A 340 -8.85 8.56 -13.67
CA ARG A 340 -7.58 8.84 -12.97
C ARG A 340 -6.39 8.47 -13.85
N ALA A 341 -5.39 9.35 -13.94
CA ALA A 341 -4.16 9.08 -14.68
C ALA A 341 -2.91 9.69 -14.05
N THR A 342 -1.75 9.12 -14.36
CA THR A 342 -0.43 9.69 -14.06
C THR A 342 0.16 10.23 -15.36
N VAL A 343 0.50 11.52 -15.36
CA VAL A 343 0.98 12.25 -16.53
C VAL A 343 2.47 12.52 -16.37
N GLU A 344 3.24 12.14 -17.38
CA GLU A 344 4.68 12.38 -17.44
C GLU A 344 5.00 13.40 -18.54
N LEU A 345 5.72 14.44 -18.15
CA LEU A 345 6.32 15.42 -19.06
C LEU A 345 7.82 15.17 -19.18
N TYR A 346 8.36 15.37 -20.37
CA TYR A 346 9.81 15.37 -20.62
C TYR A 346 10.24 16.68 -21.29
N PRO A 347 11.45 17.19 -21.01
CA PRO A 347 12.03 18.26 -21.78
C PRO A 347 12.43 17.71 -23.16
N HIS A 348 11.89 18.32 -24.21
CA HIS A 348 12.26 18.05 -25.58
C HIS A 348 13.59 18.74 -25.91
N PHE A 349 14.64 17.95 -26.10
CA PHE A 349 15.91 18.46 -26.61
C PHE A 349 15.86 18.68 -28.12
N PRO A 350 16.47 19.77 -28.63
CA PRO A 350 17.35 20.70 -27.91
C PRO A 350 16.61 21.86 -27.22
N THR A 351 15.34 22.06 -27.53
CA THR A 351 14.54 23.25 -27.14
C THR A 351 14.34 23.42 -25.64
N ARG A 352 14.58 22.36 -24.85
CA ARG A 352 14.24 22.24 -23.42
C ARG A 352 12.76 22.56 -23.10
N ARG A 353 11.88 22.55 -24.10
CA ARG A 353 10.44 22.72 -23.91
C ARG A 353 9.84 21.43 -23.40
N TRP A 354 9.00 21.54 -22.39
CA TRP A 354 8.30 20.38 -21.85
C TRP A 354 7.24 19.92 -22.83
N LYS A 355 7.14 18.61 -23.04
CA LYS A 355 6.09 17.97 -23.83
C LYS A 355 5.51 16.80 -23.06
N LEU A 356 4.25 16.49 -23.36
CA LEU A 356 3.63 15.25 -22.91
C LEU A 356 4.43 14.06 -23.48
N CYS A 357 4.99 13.24 -22.60
CA CYS A 357 5.64 11.99 -22.98
C CYS A 357 4.65 10.84 -22.89
N ASN A 358 4.01 10.71 -21.73
CA ASN A 358 3.07 9.64 -21.48
C ASN A 358 1.94 10.08 -20.53
N ALA A 359 0.80 9.43 -20.62
CA ALA A 359 -0.26 9.51 -19.62
C ALA A 359 -0.96 8.16 -19.54
N LEU A 360 -0.85 7.51 -18.38
CA LEU A 360 -1.36 6.15 -18.16
C LEU A 360 -2.34 6.11 -17.00
N GLY A 361 -3.34 5.24 -17.12
CA GLY A 361 -4.26 4.92 -16.06
C GLY A 361 -3.68 3.91 -15.07
N CYS A 362 -4.53 3.41 -14.17
CA CYS A 362 -4.18 2.36 -13.22
C CYS A 362 -3.69 1.10 -13.96
N ASN A 363 -2.69 0.40 -13.42
CA ASN A 363 -2.04 -0.77 -14.03
C ASN A 363 -1.48 -0.52 -15.45
N ASN A 364 -0.95 0.69 -15.70
CA ASN A 364 -0.45 1.11 -17.02
C ASN A 364 -1.48 1.04 -18.15
N GLN A 365 -2.78 1.10 -17.82
CA GLN A 365 -3.84 1.05 -18.83
C GLN A 365 -3.81 2.29 -19.74
N THR A 366 -4.16 2.09 -21.01
CA THR A 366 -4.34 3.19 -21.96
C THR A 366 -5.61 3.96 -21.61
N LEU A 367 -5.52 5.28 -21.58
CA LEU A 367 -6.64 6.17 -21.26
C LEU A 367 -7.68 6.21 -22.38
N LYS A 368 -8.92 6.52 -22.01
CA LYS A 368 -9.96 6.83 -22.99
C LYS A 368 -9.54 8.05 -23.85
N PRO A 369 -9.93 8.09 -25.14
CA PRO A 369 -9.62 9.22 -26.02
C PRO A 369 -10.06 10.57 -25.45
N GLU A 370 -11.20 10.62 -24.76
CA GLU A 370 -11.76 11.81 -24.14
C GLU A 370 -10.86 12.34 -23.01
N THR A 371 -10.37 11.45 -22.15
CA THR A 371 -9.45 11.78 -21.05
C THR A 371 -8.12 12.30 -21.60
N MET A 372 -7.55 11.61 -22.59
CA MET A 372 -6.31 12.04 -23.23
C MET A 372 -6.48 13.42 -23.92
N ALA A 373 -7.63 13.67 -24.55
CA ALA A 373 -7.94 14.98 -25.13
C ALA A 373 -8.05 16.07 -24.06
N ALA A 374 -8.68 15.78 -22.91
CA ALA A 374 -8.78 16.71 -21.79
C ALA A 374 -7.40 17.06 -21.19
N ILE A 375 -6.53 16.06 -20.99
CA ILE A 375 -5.14 16.28 -20.55
C ILE A 375 -4.40 17.17 -21.55
N LYS A 376 -4.47 16.84 -22.85
CA LYS A 376 -3.83 17.66 -23.90
C LYS A 376 -4.36 19.09 -23.93
N ALA A 377 -5.65 19.30 -23.72
CA ALA A 377 -6.25 20.64 -23.68
C ALA A 377 -5.77 21.45 -22.48
N VAL A 378 -5.61 20.84 -21.31
CA VAL A 378 -5.04 21.51 -20.12
C VAL A 378 -3.57 21.85 -20.33
N LEU A 379 -2.80 20.92 -20.92
CA LEU A 379 -1.38 21.13 -21.21
C LEU A 379 -1.16 22.20 -22.29
N ALA A 380 -1.96 22.22 -23.36
CA ALA A 380 -1.83 23.20 -24.45
C ALA A 380 -2.10 24.65 -24.03
N LYS A 381 -2.80 24.86 -22.91
CA LYS A 381 -3.00 26.21 -22.32
C LYS A 381 -1.80 26.72 -21.54
N GLN A 382 -0.91 25.82 -21.12
CA GLN A 382 0.19 26.12 -20.19
C GLN A 382 1.56 25.92 -20.84
N LEU A 383 1.66 24.99 -21.79
CA LEU A 383 2.86 24.75 -22.56
C LEU A 383 2.85 25.66 -23.79
N PRO A 384 4.02 26.16 -24.21
CA PRO A 384 4.12 26.84 -25.48
C PRO A 384 3.71 25.90 -26.62
N PRO A 385 3.21 26.43 -27.75
CA PRO A 385 2.89 25.62 -28.90
C PRO A 385 4.12 24.79 -29.32
N PRO A 386 3.89 23.54 -29.81
CA PRO A 386 4.98 22.70 -30.26
C PRO A 386 5.75 23.39 -31.39
N PRO A 387 7.06 23.14 -31.52
CA PRO A 387 7.81 23.63 -32.66
C PRO A 387 7.18 23.12 -33.96
N ILE A 388 7.20 23.97 -34.99
CA ILE A 388 6.80 23.58 -36.33
C ILE A 388 8.03 23.04 -37.01
N ASP A 389 8.06 21.72 -37.17
CA ASP A 389 9.11 21.04 -37.92
C ASP A 389 8.81 21.13 -39.41
N THR A 390 9.75 21.68 -40.15
CA THR A 390 9.65 21.86 -41.60
C THR A 390 11.04 21.73 -42.23
N TYR A 391 11.20 22.11 -43.49
CA TYR A 391 12.47 22.07 -44.19
C TYR A 391 12.76 23.38 -44.92
N VAL A 392 14.04 23.65 -45.13
CA VAL A 392 14.51 24.75 -45.97
C VAL A 392 14.68 24.24 -47.39
N ALA A 393 13.92 24.82 -48.33
CA ALA A 393 14.02 24.48 -49.74
C ALA A 393 15.20 25.22 -50.40
N GLY A 394 15.93 24.48 -51.24
CA GLY A 394 17.02 25.02 -52.05
C GLY A 394 18.35 25.18 -51.32
N ALA A 395 18.53 24.51 -50.17
CA ALA A 395 19.79 24.47 -49.42
C ALA A 395 20.99 24.09 -50.30
N GLY A 396 20.75 23.23 -51.30
CA GLY A 396 21.73 22.80 -52.29
C GLY A 396 22.15 23.84 -53.33
N PHE A 397 21.47 24.98 -53.44
CA PHE A 397 21.82 26.02 -54.42
C PHE A 397 22.60 27.18 -53.82
N TRP A 398 22.37 27.48 -52.54
CA TRP A 398 22.91 28.70 -51.91
C TRP A 398 24.19 28.46 -51.10
N LEU A 399 24.35 27.29 -50.49
CA LEU A 399 25.51 27.02 -49.64
C LEU A 399 26.67 26.43 -50.43
N THR A 400 27.87 26.96 -50.19
CA THR A 400 29.13 26.34 -50.61
C THR A 400 29.37 25.00 -49.91
N LEU A 401 30.28 24.18 -50.44
CA LEU A 401 30.62 22.89 -49.82
C LEU A 401 31.19 23.07 -48.40
N GLU A 402 31.93 24.15 -48.16
CA GLU A 402 32.51 24.49 -46.87
C GLU A 402 31.42 24.88 -45.86
N GLU A 403 30.52 25.79 -46.22
CA GLU A 403 29.41 26.21 -45.35
C GLU A 403 28.49 25.04 -45.01
N ARG A 404 28.21 24.14 -45.98
CA ARG A 404 27.46 22.91 -45.72
C ARG A 404 28.14 22.04 -44.67
N SER A 405 29.47 21.93 -44.73
CA SER A 405 30.26 21.14 -43.78
C SER A 405 30.30 21.77 -42.39
N ASN A 406 29.98 23.05 -42.27
CA ASN A 406 29.95 23.80 -41.02
C ASN A 406 28.56 23.89 -40.37
N LEU A 407 27.50 23.38 -41.03
CA LEU A 407 26.19 23.25 -40.38
C LEU A 407 26.33 22.36 -39.14
N ARG A 408 25.75 22.80 -38.03
CA ARG A 408 25.69 22.03 -36.79
C ARG A 408 24.23 21.89 -36.37
N TRP A 409 23.94 20.77 -35.74
CA TRP A 409 22.67 20.60 -35.05
C TRP A 409 22.47 21.75 -34.06
N ASN A 410 21.24 22.28 -33.99
CA ASN A 410 20.84 23.39 -33.11
C ASN A 410 21.51 24.74 -33.42
N THR A 411 22.13 24.92 -34.60
CA THR A 411 22.52 26.25 -35.06
C THR A 411 21.27 27.11 -35.25
N GLN A 412 21.24 28.27 -34.60
CA GLN A 412 20.20 29.28 -34.77
C GLN A 412 20.37 29.97 -36.13
N LEU A 413 19.24 30.14 -36.83
CA LEU A 413 19.16 30.74 -38.15
C LEU A 413 18.48 32.11 -38.05
N ASP A 414 19.01 33.07 -38.79
CA ASP A 414 18.34 34.33 -39.04
C ASP A 414 17.31 34.14 -40.16
N PHE A 415 16.25 34.94 -40.16
CA PHE A 415 15.27 34.93 -41.22
C PHE A 415 14.85 36.33 -41.64
N ARG A 416 14.55 36.51 -42.93
CA ARG A 416 14.13 37.80 -43.51
C ARG A 416 13.01 37.59 -44.52
N ARG A 417 12.12 38.59 -44.64
CA ARG A 417 11.14 38.64 -45.73
C ARG A 417 11.82 39.00 -47.03
N GLU A 418 11.53 38.26 -48.09
CA GLU A 418 12.02 38.52 -49.44
C GLU A 418 10.92 38.30 -50.47
N PRO A 419 11.00 38.94 -51.65
CA PRO A 419 10.18 38.55 -52.79
C PRO A 419 10.46 37.09 -53.17
N SER A 420 9.40 36.30 -53.39
CA SER A 420 9.54 34.94 -53.93
C SER A 420 10.27 34.97 -55.28
N PRO A 421 11.12 33.98 -55.60
CA PRO A 421 11.75 33.85 -56.92
C PRO A 421 10.76 33.83 -58.09
N GLN A 422 9.50 33.48 -57.84
CA GLN A 422 8.41 33.44 -58.82
C GLN A 422 7.64 34.78 -58.93
N GLY A 423 8.01 35.78 -58.13
CA GLY A 423 7.81 37.20 -58.44
C GLY A 423 6.49 37.87 -58.04
N LYS A 424 5.69 37.31 -57.11
CA LYS A 424 4.42 37.96 -56.70
C LYS A 424 4.05 37.91 -55.21
N GLU A 425 4.73 37.10 -54.41
CA GLU A 425 4.39 36.90 -53.00
C GLU A 425 5.65 37.03 -52.14
N GLU A 426 5.52 37.56 -50.93
CA GLU A 426 6.60 37.54 -49.94
C GLU A 426 6.84 36.10 -49.45
N THR A 427 8.09 35.77 -49.19
CA THR A 427 8.54 34.51 -48.60
C THR A 427 9.54 34.79 -47.48
N ILE A 428 9.90 33.75 -46.73
CA ILE A 428 10.91 33.82 -45.66
C ILE A 428 12.19 33.13 -46.14
N ALA A 429 13.25 33.91 -46.30
CA ALA A 429 14.60 33.42 -46.54
C ALA A 429 15.33 33.19 -45.22
N LEU A 430 16.09 32.09 -45.13
CA LEU A 430 16.88 31.73 -43.96
C LEU A 430 18.37 31.93 -44.19
N TYR A 431 19.09 32.33 -43.15
CA TYR A 431 20.50 32.65 -43.17
C TYR A 431 21.24 32.03 -41.98
N LEU A 432 22.51 31.67 -42.19
CA LEU A 432 23.43 31.31 -41.12
C LEU A 432 23.85 32.55 -40.32
N PRO A 433 24.38 32.38 -39.09
CA PRO A 433 24.90 33.51 -38.28
C PRO A 433 25.97 34.36 -38.98
N GLY A 434 26.64 33.83 -40.01
CA GLY A 434 27.59 34.59 -40.85
C GLY A 434 26.96 35.38 -42.00
N GLY A 435 25.63 35.38 -42.12
CA GLY A 435 24.89 36.06 -43.20
C GLY A 435 24.81 35.28 -44.51
N ALA A 436 25.34 34.06 -44.58
CA ALA A 436 25.21 33.18 -45.73
C ALA A 436 23.77 32.66 -45.87
N LYS A 437 23.17 32.84 -47.05
CA LYS A 437 21.80 32.39 -47.33
C LYS A 437 21.77 30.88 -47.47
N ILE A 438 20.78 30.25 -46.82
CA ILE A 438 20.57 28.81 -46.88
C ILE A 438 19.50 28.49 -47.92
N GLY A 439 18.38 29.21 -47.89
CA GLY A 439 17.26 28.92 -48.79
C GLY A 439 15.99 29.58 -48.29
N TYR A 440 14.84 28.98 -48.61
CA TYR A 440 13.53 29.53 -48.26
C TYR A 440 12.70 28.52 -47.46
N LEU A 441 11.85 29.02 -46.58
CA LEU A 441 10.78 28.22 -46.01
C LEU A 441 9.74 27.86 -47.07
N PRO A 442 9.02 26.72 -46.93
CA PRO A 442 7.94 26.39 -47.84
C PRO A 442 6.81 27.42 -47.70
N LYS A 443 6.02 27.58 -48.77
CA LYS A 443 5.05 28.67 -48.91
C LYS A 443 4.06 28.75 -47.74
N VAL A 444 3.61 27.61 -47.22
CA VAL A 444 2.59 27.54 -46.15
C VAL A 444 3.17 28.07 -44.84
N GLU A 445 4.33 27.58 -44.44
CA GLU A 445 5.03 28.01 -43.23
C GLU A 445 5.50 29.46 -43.34
N ALA A 446 6.02 29.87 -44.50
CA ALA A 446 6.39 31.27 -44.74
C ALA A 446 5.21 32.23 -44.55
N ALA A 447 4.05 31.93 -45.15
CA ALA A 447 2.85 32.74 -44.99
C ALA A 447 2.37 32.80 -43.53
N MET A 448 2.43 31.68 -42.82
CA MET A 448 2.09 31.61 -41.40
C MET A 448 3.04 32.48 -40.55
N LEU A 449 4.36 32.38 -40.77
CA LEU A 449 5.35 33.16 -40.03
C LEU A 449 5.20 34.65 -40.30
N ILE A 450 4.95 35.04 -41.55
CA ILE A 450 4.68 36.42 -41.94
C ILE A 450 3.47 36.95 -41.16
N GLN A 451 2.34 36.25 -41.25
CA GLN A 451 1.10 36.65 -40.58
C GLN A 451 1.28 36.79 -39.06
N GLN A 452 1.96 35.83 -38.42
CA GLN A 452 2.17 35.87 -36.97
C GLN A 452 3.20 36.92 -36.56
N SER A 453 4.23 37.15 -37.37
CA SER A 453 5.20 38.22 -37.12
C SER A 453 4.56 39.61 -37.25
N ASP A 454 3.61 39.78 -38.18
CA ASP A 454 2.81 41.02 -38.30
C ASP A 454 1.93 41.27 -37.07
N GLN A 455 1.59 40.21 -36.32
CA GLN A 455 0.88 40.30 -35.04
C GLN A 455 1.84 40.54 -33.86
N GLY A 456 3.12 40.77 -34.11
CA GLY A 456 4.13 41.06 -33.10
C GLY A 456 4.75 39.82 -32.44
N LYS A 457 4.44 38.61 -32.91
CA LYS A 457 5.08 37.39 -32.43
C LYS A 457 6.52 37.31 -32.94
N ARG A 458 7.41 36.75 -32.12
CA ARG A 458 8.81 36.52 -32.48
C ARG A 458 9.06 35.02 -32.63
N PHE A 459 10.01 34.67 -33.49
CA PHE A 459 10.34 33.28 -33.78
C PHE A 459 11.85 33.05 -33.74
N SER A 460 12.24 31.88 -33.28
CA SER A 460 13.59 31.33 -33.45
C SER A 460 13.51 30.11 -34.36
N ILE A 461 14.46 29.98 -35.28
CA ILE A 461 14.54 28.86 -36.21
C ILE A 461 15.88 28.18 -35.99
N VAL A 462 15.87 26.87 -35.78
CA VAL A 462 17.09 26.08 -35.52
C VAL A 462 17.17 24.87 -36.44
N ILE A 463 18.39 24.44 -36.76
CA ILE A 463 18.62 23.21 -37.53
C ILE A 463 18.28 21.98 -36.66
N LYS A 464 17.37 21.12 -37.15
CA LYS A 464 16.83 19.98 -36.39
C LYS A 464 17.70 18.72 -36.51
N ASN A 465 18.16 18.39 -37.70
CA ASN A 465 19.12 17.31 -37.94
C ASN A 465 20.06 17.71 -39.09
N ASP A 466 21.21 17.06 -39.16
CA ASP A 466 22.17 17.21 -40.26
C ASP A 466 21.93 16.19 -41.40
N GLU A 467 20.92 15.33 -41.26
CA GLU A 467 20.54 14.36 -42.30
C GLU A 467 20.06 15.07 -43.55
N ARG A 468 20.91 15.03 -44.57
CA ARG A 468 20.71 15.72 -45.84
C ARG A 468 19.89 14.84 -46.76
N ASN A 469 18.66 15.26 -47.08
CA ASN A 469 17.89 14.65 -48.16
C ASN A 469 17.93 15.56 -49.39
N GLY A 470 19.02 15.46 -50.15
CA GLY A 470 19.26 16.28 -51.34
C GLY A 470 19.39 17.78 -51.04
N ASP A 471 18.50 18.58 -51.62
CA ASP A 471 18.53 20.05 -51.56
C ASP A 471 17.73 20.65 -50.40
N THR A 472 17.41 19.84 -49.38
CA THR A 472 16.61 20.26 -48.23
C THR A 472 17.37 20.14 -46.91
N LEU A 473 17.03 21.02 -45.96
CA LEU A 473 17.59 21.03 -44.61
C LEU A 473 16.45 21.07 -43.58
N SER A 474 16.38 20.12 -42.64
CA SER A 474 15.32 20.11 -41.64
C SER A 474 15.52 21.20 -40.59
N VAL A 475 14.48 21.98 -40.31
CA VAL A 475 14.49 23.05 -39.30
C VAL A 475 13.28 22.96 -38.40
N SER A 476 13.41 23.48 -37.19
CA SER A 476 12.31 23.65 -36.24
C SER A 476 12.08 25.12 -35.97
N ILE A 477 10.84 25.58 -36.15
CA ILE A 477 10.43 26.96 -35.90
C ILE A 477 9.74 27.03 -34.53
N MET A 478 10.17 27.95 -33.70
CA MET A 478 9.69 28.12 -32.33
C MET A 478 9.24 29.55 -32.10
N GLU A 479 8.03 29.75 -31.57
CA GLU A 479 7.58 31.06 -31.09
C GLU A 479 8.39 31.45 -29.83
N GLU A 480 9.11 32.56 -29.85
CA GLU A 480 9.83 33.08 -28.68
C GLU A 480 8.83 33.64 -27.68
N GLU A 481 9.01 33.33 -26.39
CA GLU A 481 8.25 34.04 -25.36
C GLU A 481 8.59 35.53 -25.47
N ALA A 482 7.54 36.37 -25.48
CA ALA A 482 7.73 37.81 -25.37
C ALA A 482 8.57 38.05 -24.12
N GLN A 483 9.83 38.47 -24.30
CA GLN A 483 10.66 38.91 -23.18
C GLN A 483 9.81 39.94 -22.44
N ALA A 484 9.48 39.63 -21.18
CA ALA A 484 8.75 40.55 -20.34
C ALA A 484 9.49 41.89 -20.45
N PRO A 485 8.80 43.01 -20.76
CA PRO A 485 9.46 44.29 -20.92
C PRO A 485 10.35 44.48 -19.71
N ASP A 486 11.66 44.63 -19.94
CA ASP A 486 12.66 44.78 -18.89
C ASP A 486 12.07 45.77 -17.91
N LYS A 487 11.75 45.32 -16.70
CA LYS A 487 11.21 46.20 -15.67
C LYS A 487 12.32 47.23 -15.46
N ALA A 488 12.13 48.41 -16.04
CA ALA A 488 13.13 49.46 -16.05
C ALA A 488 13.72 49.60 -14.65
N ALA A 489 15.03 49.39 -14.57
CA ALA A 489 15.82 49.40 -13.35
C ALA A 489 15.66 50.71 -12.57
#